data_AF-A0A317ILF8-F1
#
_entry.id   AF-A0A317ILF8-F1
#
_cell.length_a   1.000
_cell.length_b   1.000
_cell.length_c   1.000
_cell.angle_alpha   90.00
_cell.angle_beta   90.00
_cell.angle_gamma   90.00
#
_symmetry.space_group_name_H-M   'P 1'
#
loop_
_entity.id
_entity.type
_entity.pdbx_description
1 polymer ?
#
loop_
_entity_poly.entity_id
_entity_poly.type
_entity_poly.pdbx_seq_one_letter_code
_entity_poly.pdbx_strand_id
1 'polypeptide(L)' 'MIRALIVDDEPKNIKILSHLVREYCSGVEIIGEAKDSEEAEKVIRHL' A
#
# COMPACT_ATOMS: atom_id res chain seq x y z
N MET A 1 4.96 10.96 -10.52
CA MET A 1 4.98 10.25 -9.23
C MET A 1 3.62 9.62 -9.04
N ILE A 2 3.57 8.31 -8.77
CA ILE A 2 2.35 7.53 -8.64
C ILE A 2 2.13 7.28 -7.14
N ARG A 3 0.96 7.66 -6.62
CA ARG A 3 0.54 7.32 -5.26
C ARG A 3 -0.08 5.93 -5.26
N ALA A 4 0.34 5.07 -4.34
CA ALA A 4 -0.10 3.68 -4.26
C ALA A 4 -0.56 3.29 -2.85
N LEU A 5 -1.59 2.46 -2.78
CA LEU A 5 -2.09 1.83 -1.56
C LEU A 5 -1.89 0.32 -1.68
N ILE A 6 -1.34 -0.34 -0.67
CA ILE A 6 -1.20 -1.80 -0.65
C ILE A 6 -2.43 -2.40 0.04
N VAL A 7 -3.06 -3.40 -0.58
CA VAL A 7 -4.23 -4.12 -0.03
C VAL A 7 -3.97 -5.62 -0.09
N ASP A 8 -3.82 -6.27 1.07
CA ASP A 8 -3.56 -7.71 1.19
C ASP A 8 -3.98 -8.19 2.59
N ASP A 9 -4.66 -9.33 2.70
CA ASP A 9 -5.18 -9.84 3.97
C ASP A 9 -4.09 -10.47 4.87
N GLU A 10 -2.90 -10.68 4.35
CA GLU A 10 -1.75 -11.21 5.08
C GLU A 10 -0.73 -10.09 5.42
N PRO A 11 -0.55 -9.74 6.71
CA PRO A 11 0.37 -8.69 7.13
C PRO A 11 1.83 -8.91 6.69
N LYS A 12 2.26 -10.16 6.54
CA LYS A 12 3.61 -10.47 6.03
C LYS A 12 3.77 -10.05 4.57
N ASN A 13 2.76 -10.26 3.73
CA ASN A 13 2.79 -9.91 2.31
C ASN A 13 2.87 -8.40 2.12
N ILE A 14 2.08 -7.63 2.90
CA ILE A 14 2.15 -6.17 2.91
C ILE A 14 3.58 -5.70 3.15
N LYS A 15 4.25 -6.23 4.19
CA LYS A 15 5.63 -5.84 4.53
C LYS A 15 6.62 -6.14 3.41
N ILE A 16 6.52 -7.34 2.81
CA ILE A 16 7.41 -7.76 1.71
C ILE A 16 7.20 -6.85 0.50
N LEU A 17 5.95 -6.63 0.08
CA LEU A 17 5.65 -5.79 -1.08
C LEU A 17 6.03 -4.33 -0.85
N SER A 18 5.76 -3.79 0.36
CA SER A 18 6.14 -2.43 0.75
C SER A 18 7.65 -2.23 0.65
N HIS A 19 8.45 -3.23 1.06
CA HIS A 19 9.90 -3.20 0.90
C HIS A 19 10.33 -3.22 -0.57
N LEU A 20 9.79 -4.15 -1.37
CA LEU A 20 10.12 -4.28 -2.79
C LEU A 20 9.77 -3.03 -3.60
N VAL A 21 8.60 -2.43 -3.36
CA VAL A 21 8.18 -1.20 -4.03
C VAL A 21 9.10 -0.04 -3.67
N ARG A 22 9.48 0.12 -2.39
CA ARG A 22 10.42 1.17 -1.97
C ARG A 22 11.82 1.00 -2.57
N GLU A 23 12.27 -0.25 -2.72
CA GLU A 23 13.61 -0.56 -3.24
C GLU A 23 13.70 -0.42 -4.76
N TYR A 24 12.69 -0.90 -5.49
CA TYR A 24 12.76 -1.04 -6.95
C TYR A 24 11.87 -0.06 -7.73
N CYS A 25 10.94 0.66 -7.09
CA CYS A 25 9.99 1.55 -7.77
C CYS A 25 10.15 3.01 -7.33
N SER A 26 11.21 3.67 -7.82
CA SER A 26 11.54 5.08 -7.48
C SER A 26 10.45 6.11 -7.82
N GLY A 27 9.48 5.75 -8.67
CA GLY A 27 8.35 6.61 -9.03
C GLY A 27 7.07 6.39 -8.22
N VAL A 28 7.07 5.46 -7.26
CA VAL A 28 5.89 5.04 -6.50
C VAL A 28 6.03 5.43 -5.04
N GLU A 29 5.05 6.16 -4.53
CA GLU A 29 4.92 6.52 -3.13
C GLU A 29 3.80 5.67 -2.50
N ILE A 30 4.14 4.87 -1.49
CA ILE A 30 3.13 4.13 -0.72
C ILE A 30 2.51 5.08 0.30
N ILE A 31 1.23 5.39 0.10
CA ILE A 31 0.47 6.35 0.92
C ILE A 31 -0.35 5.67 2.03
N GLY A 32 -0.36 4.33 2.06
CA GLY A 32 -1.02 3.55 3.10
C GLY A 32 -1.02 2.06 2.79
N GLU A 33 -1.51 1.31 3.77
CA GLU A 33 -1.66 -0.14 3.75
C GLU A 33 -3.05 -0.48 4.30
N ALA A 34 -3.68 -1.54 3.80
CA ALA A 34 -5.00 -2.00 4.23
C ALA A 34 -5.07 -3.54 4.13
N LYS A 35 -5.86 -4.17 5.00
CA LYS A 35 -6.04 -5.63 4.98
C LYS A 35 -7.19 -6.12 4.09
N ASP A 36 -8.08 -5.20 3.72
CA ASP A 36 -9.28 -5.50 2.95
C ASP A 36 -9.77 -4.25 2.20
N SER A 37 -10.79 -4.43 1.36
CA SER A 37 -11.37 -3.34 0.58
C SER A 37 -12.04 -2.26 1.42
N GLU A 38 -12.57 -2.59 2.60
CA GLU A 38 -13.28 -1.63 3.45
C GLU A 38 -12.29 -0.69 4.15
N GLU A 39 -11.20 -1.24 4.68
CA GLU A 39 -10.08 -0.47 5.22
C GLU A 39 -9.43 0.39 4.12
N ALA A 40 -9.25 -0.18 2.93
CA ALA A 40 -8.70 0.56 1.79
C ALA A 40 -9.57 1.76 1.40
N GLU A 41 -10.89 1.60 1.36
CA GLU A 41 -11.84 2.69 1.10
C GLU A 41 -11.70 3.81 2.15
N LYS A 42 -11.58 3.43 3.44
CA LYS A 42 -11.39 4.39 4.54
C LYS A 42 -10.10 5.18 4.34
N VAL A 43 -8.99 4.53 3.98
CA VAL A 43 -7.73 5.23 3.72
C VAL A 43 -7.92 6.21 2.56
N ILE A 44 -8.47 5.76 1.44
CA ILE A 44 -8.65 6.59 0.22
C ILE A 44 -9.50 7.83 0.49
N ARG A 45 -10.56 7.71 1.30
CA ARG A 45 -11.45 8.83 1.62
C ARG A 45 -10.84 9.88 2.55
N HIS A 46 -9.72 9.58 3.23
CA HIS A 46 -9.02 10.50 4.14
C HIS A 46 -7.69 11.03 3.56
N LEU A 47 -7.44 10.82 2.27
CA LEU A 47 -6.29 11.34 1.51
C LEU A 47 -6.50 12.77 1.00
#